data_AF-A0A816ZRM5-F1
#
_entry.id   AF-A0A816ZRM5-F1
#
_cell.length_a   1.000
_cell.length_b   1.000
_cell.length_c   1.000
_cell.angle_alpha   90.00
_cell.angle_beta   90.00
_cell.angle_gamma   90.00
#
_symmetry.space_group_name_H-M   'P 1'
#
loop_
_entity.id
_entity.type
_entity.pdbx_description
1 polymer ?
#
loop_
_entity_poly.entity_id
_entity_poly.type
_entity_poly.pdbx_seq_one_letter_code
_entity_poly.pdbx_strand_id
1 'polypeptide(L)'
;MAIKLFSIIFFIETVNCQFQCKFDRPILGEYYSYENGLETHTSFKKNGNIDRLFYRRESGRGATANIITVLDNHALGECVYLNWKENPFRHVSKHHYQLIYRDKTKSCYQCFEIYNRTHNILQIRKSECDEVTSISTNQMNIQDLCLTINEEAEFDTLFLKTYSAEECRATIYGTYHFTYEFREGGIGICDNSISRLVSCPDPGTPFDAVNERFWMTYGYCRNLVSSIDAQPLYQCLGHWFNEKGDIFTAIANERVGSERWYDKFRFIITPIIPEVPTATCFFPDNFTGEWINTANVNARTIINATHIYEIARVNNRGWLRETYYVCQQTSRSQYLVKAVTTGECFSYYICFDFKDRHHNILRYRKSKSFMSNVYDNLSKRDPLYEVCSWISFGNDANWKYQVLALDPPAPIECPFTGMWTFKQVGQSNSLIQTRIRGGITPQPRDHGWYITCDPKYMVSQWTICKDDTKAMLADREYCRQSDPYGTPIGVYEQADYIYQCAGYWREDSRSYLITYDRDDPYINFKCWVYERIDYDKIYLSRSAGSFCGFNQTSQSYEAKDGADLKIELEEAERIHDDCPIRYDDGRNPWQLIDEFLFYYASGSIVFPSYYLIISVILTVF
;
A
#
# COMPACT_ATOMS: atom_id res chain seq x y z
N MET A 1 -63.27 34.60 50.60
CA MET A 1 -61.85 34.99 50.48
C MET A 1 -61.11 34.40 51.68
N ALA A 2 -60.49 33.23 51.53
CA ALA A 2 -59.52 32.68 52.48
C ALA A 2 -58.91 31.40 51.88
N ILE A 3 -57.62 31.48 51.59
CA ILE A 3 -56.75 30.35 51.24
C ILE A 3 -56.43 29.60 52.53
N LYS A 4 -56.56 28.27 52.51
CA LYS A 4 -55.89 27.38 53.48
C LYS A 4 -55.05 26.38 52.70
N LEU A 5 -53.74 26.48 52.90
CA LEU A 5 -52.74 25.48 52.51
C LEU A 5 -52.99 24.16 53.25
N PHE A 6 -52.82 23.05 52.55
CA PHE A 6 -52.55 21.73 53.13
C PHE A 6 -51.26 21.17 52.50
N SER A 7 -50.30 20.86 53.36
CA SER A 7 -49.02 20.23 53.03
C SER A 7 -49.19 18.83 52.45
N ILE A 8 -48.41 18.51 51.43
CA ILE A 8 -48.16 17.14 50.96
C ILE A 8 -46.75 16.76 51.38
N ILE A 9 -46.63 15.71 52.20
CA ILE A 9 -45.37 15.11 52.65
C ILE A 9 -44.91 14.13 51.57
N PHE A 10 -43.74 14.37 50.99
CA PHE A 10 -43.04 13.42 50.12
C PHE A 10 -42.15 12.50 50.98
N PHE A 11 -42.39 11.19 50.89
CA PHE A 11 -41.45 10.16 51.35
C PHE A 11 -40.31 10.05 50.32
N ILE A 12 -39.08 10.27 50.77
CA ILE A 12 -37.86 9.94 50.02
C ILE A 12 -37.36 8.60 50.56
N GLU A 13 -37.60 7.52 49.83
CA GLU A 13 -36.86 6.27 50.03
C GLU A 13 -35.45 6.43 49.47
N THR A 14 -34.46 6.28 50.34
CA THR A 14 -33.05 6.23 49.98
C THR A 14 -32.75 4.87 49.34
N VAL A 15 -32.71 4.84 48.00
CA VAL A 15 -32.23 3.68 47.25
C VAL A 15 -30.72 3.57 47.47
N ASN A 16 -30.32 2.65 48.35
CA ASN A 16 -28.94 2.23 48.54
C ASN A 16 -28.55 1.34 47.34
N CYS A 17 -28.09 1.94 46.25
CA CYS A 17 -27.54 1.22 45.10
C CYS A 17 -26.19 0.58 45.47
N GLN A 18 -26.22 -0.65 46.02
CA GLN A 18 -25.06 -1.54 45.96
C GLN A 18 -24.86 -1.97 44.50
N PHE A 19 -23.87 -1.38 43.81
CA PHE A 19 -23.44 -1.84 42.50
C PHE A 19 -22.85 -3.25 42.64
N GLN A 20 -23.65 -4.29 42.38
CA GLN A 20 -23.13 -5.65 42.24
C GLN A 20 -22.38 -5.76 40.91
N CYS A 21 -21.08 -6.01 40.97
CA CYS A 21 -20.30 -6.43 39.81
C CYS A 21 -20.89 -7.68 39.17
N LYS A 22 -21.52 -7.55 37.99
CA LYS A 22 -21.93 -8.67 37.16
C LYS A 22 -21.07 -8.65 35.90
N PHE A 23 -20.30 -9.72 35.68
CA PHE A 23 -19.54 -9.87 34.45
C PHE A 23 -20.48 -10.26 33.31
N ASP A 24 -20.36 -9.55 32.20
CA ASP A 24 -21.06 -9.85 30.95
C ASP A 24 -20.27 -10.88 30.11
N ARG A 25 -20.93 -11.39 29.06
CA ARG A 25 -20.38 -12.38 28.13
C ARG A 25 -18.94 -12.14 27.62
N PRO A 26 -18.46 -10.91 27.35
CA PRO A 26 -17.09 -10.74 26.84
C PRO A 26 -15.98 -11.03 27.84
N ILE A 27 -16.26 -11.05 29.16
CA ILE A 27 -15.24 -11.29 30.20
C ILE A 27 -15.48 -12.63 30.92
N LEU A 28 -16.72 -13.11 30.93
CA LEU A 28 -17.10 -14.36 31.58
C LEU A 28 -16.34 -15.56 30.98
N GLY A 29 -15.69 -16.36 31.83
CA GLY A 29 -15.00 -17.57 31.38
C GLY A 29 -13.83 -17.98 32.27
N GLU A 30 -13.22 -19.10 31.90
CA GLU A 30 -11.95 -19.58 32.47
C GLU A 30 -10.81 -19.26 31.50
N TYR A 31 -9.75 -18.62 32.01
CA TYR A 31 -8.63 -18.12 31.22
C TYR A 31 -7.31 -18.63 31.78
N TYR A 32 -6.34 -18.79 30.88
CA TYR A 32 -4.95 -19.11 31.20
C TYR A 32 -4.03 -17.97 30.77
N SER A 33 -3.06 -17.64 31.61
CA SER A 33 -2.03 -16.65 31.33
C SER A 33 -0.67 -17.12 31.85
N TYR A 34 0.39 -16.44 31.42
CA TYR A 34 1.73 -16.57 31.97
C TYR A 34 2.13 -15.22 32.54
N GLU A 35 2.22 -15.12 33.87
CA GLU A 35 2.40 -13.88 34.60
C GLU A 35 3.59 -13.99 35.54
N ASN A 36 4.56 -13.06 35.44
CA ASN A 36 5.74 -13.00 36.31
C ASN A 36 6.52 -14.32 36.45
N GLY A 37 6.60 -15.08 35.35
CA GLY A 37 7.31 -16.36 35.33
C GLY A 37 6.51 -17.56 35.86
N LEU A 38 5.26 -17.33 36.27
CA LEU A 38 4.34 -18.36 36.76
C LEU A 38 3.16 -18.52 35.81
N GLU A 39 2.60 -19.71 35.82
CA GLU A 39 1.44 -20.04 35.00
C GLU A 39 0.18 -19.80 35.82
N THR A 40 -0.81 -19.15 35.24
CA THR A 40 -1.98 -18.65 35.98
C THR A 40 -3.29 -19.10 35.35
N HIS A 41 -4.20 -19.64 36.18
CA HIS A 41 -5.58 -19.93 35.79
C HIS A 41 -6.52 -18.96 36.51
N THR A 42 -7.26 -18.18 35.74
CA THR A 42 -8.19 -17.15 36.23
C THR A 42 -9.61 -17.46 35.78
N SER A 43 -10.55 -17.57 36.73
CA SER A 43 -11.96 -17.83 36.47
C SER A 43 -12.81 -16.61 36.82
N PHE A 44 -13.43 -15.97 35.83
CA PHE A 44 -14.41 -14.89 36.03
C PHE A 44 -15.82 -15.46 36.11
N LYS A 45 -16.43 -15.43 37.30
CA LYS A 45 -17.77 -15.99 37.54
C LYS A 45 -18.85 -14.92 37.47
N LYS A 46 -20.04 -15.28 36.97
CA LYS A 46 -21.17 -14.35 36.77
C LYS A 46 -21.59 -13.58 38.04
N ASN A 47 -21.33 -14.14 39.21
CA ASN A 47 -21.63 -13.54 40.51
C ASN A 47 -20.58 -12.52 41.00
N GLY A 48 -19.56 -12.20 40.19
CA GLY A 48 -18.50 -11.25 40.53
C GLY A 48 -17.32 -11.86 41.28
N ASN A 49 -17.33 -13.18 41.55
CA ASN A 49 -16.19 -13.87 42.13
C ASN A 49 -15.10 -14.12 41.08
N ILE A 50 -13.85 -13.97 41.49
CA ILE A 50 -12.68 -14.21 40.65
C ILE A 50 -11.74 -15.15 41.41
N ASP A 51 -11.51 -16.32 40.85
CA ASP A 51 -10.59 -17.32 41.42
C ASP A 51 -9.31 -17.35 40.58
N ARG A 52 -8.16 -17.18 41.23
CA ARG A 52 -6.84 -17.20 40.57
C ARG A 52 -5.94 -18.25 41.20
N LEU A 53 -5.48 -19.18 40.38
CA LEU A 53 -4.56 -20.27 40.75
C LEU A 53 -3.22 -20.06 40.06
N PHE A 54 -2.12 -20.22 40.80
CA PHE A 54 -0.76 -20.06 40.31
C PHE A 54 0.00 -21.38 40.35
N TYR A 55 0.65 -21.73 39.25
CA TYR A 55 1.41 -22.97 39.07
C TYR A 55 2.88 -22.66 38.80
N ARG A 56 3.77 -23.52 39.32
CA ARG A 56 5.20 -23.52 38.98
C ARG A 56 5.57 -24.87 38.37
N ARG A 57 6.42 -24.79 37.35
CA ARG A 57 6.98 -25.96 36.68
C ARG A 57 8.25 -26.43 37.39
N GLU A 58 8.26 -27.69 37.83
CA GLU A 58 9.49 -28.33 38.28
C GLU A 58 10.29 -28.79 37.05
N SER A 59 11.55 -28.36 36.95
CA SER A 59 12.47 -28.73 35.86
C SER A 59 13.60 -29.60 36.43
N GLY A 60 13.61 -30.88 36.07
CA GLY A 60 14.65 -31.83 36.48
C GLY A 60 14.75 -33.02 35.52
N ARG A 61 15.97 -33.55 35.30
CA ARG A 61 16.22 -34.80 34.56
C ARG A 61 15.50 -35.96 35.26
N GLY A 62 14.31 -36.31 34.77
CA GLY A 62 13.46 -37.35 35.34
C GLY A 62 12.03 -36.89 35.66
N ALA A 63 11.73 -35.59 35.62
CA ALA A 63 10.36 -35.11 35.65
C ALA A 63 9.72 -35.38 34.29
N THR A 64 8.77 -36.31 34.22
CA THR A 64 7.78 -36.30 33.16
C THR A 64 7.08 -34.92 33.22
N ALA A 65 6.80 -34.30 32.08
CA ALA A 65 6.24 -32.95 31.96
C ALA A 65 4.82 -32.76 32.59
N ASN A 66 4.40 -33.67 33.48
CA ASN A 66 3.10 -33.72 34.13
C ASN A 66 3.14 -33.44 35.65
N ILE A 67 4.32 -33.19 36.26
CA ILE A 67 4.39 -32.83 37.68
C ILE A 67 4.24 -31.30 37.81
N ILE A 68 2.99 -30.87 37.95
CA ILE A 68 2.63 -29.49 38.29
C ILE A 68 2.50 -29.45 39.81
N THR A 69 3.44 -28.81 40.50
CA THR A 69 3.26 -28.48 41.91
C THR A 69 2.39 -27.23 41.99
N VAL A 70 1.19 -27.36 42.56
CA VAL A 70 0.36 -26.23 42.96
C VAL A 70 1.15 -25.46 44.02
N LEU A 71 1.50 -24.20 43.74
CA LEU A 71 1.96 -23.31 44.80
C LEU A 71 0.73 -22.97 45.65
N ASP A 72 0.83 -23.02 46.98
CA ASP A 72 -0.26 -22.71 47.94
C ASP A 72 -0.85 -21.28 47.83
N ASN A 73 -0.52 -20.54 46.77
CA ASN A 73 -1.02 -19.19 46.48
C ASN A 73 -2.34 -19.26 45.70
N HIS A 74 -3.40 -19.79 46.30
CA HIS A 74 -4.75 -19.64 45.77
C HIS A 74 -5.30 -18.27 46.17
N ALA A 75 -5.47 -17.36 45.20
CA ALA A 75 -6.04 -16.04 45.45
C ALA A 75 -7.54 -16.05 45.13
N LEU A 76 -8.35 -16.12 46.18
CA LEU A 76 -9.80 -15.94 46.11
C LEU A 76 -10.12 -14.46 46.21
N GLY A 77 -10.75 -13.88 45.20
CA GLY A 77 -11.14 -12.47 45.27
C GLY A 77 -12.53 -12.17 44.73
N GLU A 78 -12.96 -10.95 44.99
CA GLU A 78 -14.26 -10.43 44.60
C GLU A 78 -14.10 -9.12 43.82
N CYS A 79 -14.96 -8.93 42.82
CA CYS A 79 -15.11 -7.64 42.17
C CYS A 79 -15.85 -6.68 43.09
N VAL A 80 -15.24 -5.52 43.34
CA VAL A 80 -15.82 -4.44 44.13
C VAL A 80 -16.41 -3.36 43.24
N TYR A 81 -15.75 -3.09 42.12
CA TYR A 81 -16.19 -2.08 41.16
C TYR A 81 -15.84 -2.53 39.74
N LEU A 82 -16.78 -2.36 38.82
CA LEU A 82 -16.59 -2.61 37.39
C LEU A 82 -17.18 -1.43 36.63
N ASN A 83 -16.35 -0.81 35.79
CA ASN A 83 -16.79 0.27 34.92
C ASN A 83 -16.27 0.05 33.50
N TRP A 84 -17.06 0.51 32.53
CA TRP A 84 -16.69 0.48 31.12
C TRP A 84 -16.28 1.89 30.70
N LYS A 85 -15.05 2.02 30.19
CA LYS A 85 -14.50 3.31 29.75
C LYS A 85 -14.20 3.29 28.26
N GLU A 86 -14.39 4.44 27.65
CA GLU A 86 -13.97 4.73 26.28
C GLU A 86 -12.62 5.46 26.34
N ASN A 87 -11.62 4.95 25.62
CA ASN A 87 -10.31 5.58 25.48
C ASN A 87 -10.13 6.02 24.01
N PRO A 88 -10.50 7.28 23.67
CA PRO A 88 -10.59 7.70 22.28
C PRO A 88 -9.25 7.97 21.59
N PHE A 89 -8.10 8.04 22.30
CA PHE A 89 -6.89 8.66 21.72
C PHE A 89 -5.59 7.86 21.74
N ARG A 90 -5.49 6.67 22.36
CA ARG A 90 -4.17 6.00 22.49
C ARG A 90 -4.11 4.51 22.17
N HIS A 91 -5.19 3.76 22.38
CA HIS A 91 -5.14 2.30 22.26
C HIS A 91 -6.04 1.79 21.12
N VAL A 92 -5.60 0.75 20.40
CA VAL A 92 -6.31 0.22 19.21
C VAL A 92 -7.73 -0.24 19.53
N SER A 93 -7.94 -0.80 20.73
CA SER A 93 -9.27 -1.02 21.28
C SER A 93 -9.77 0.27 21.93
N LYS A 94 -10.76 0.91 21.29
CA LYS A 94 -11.41 2.16 21.74
C LYS A 94 -12.08 2.05 23.12
N HIS A 95 -12.25 0.84 23.67
CA HIS A 95 -12.98 0.59 24.90
C HIS A 95 -12.27 -0.45 25.77
N HIS A 96 -12.31 -0.27 27.08
CA HIS A 96 -11.77 -1.20 28.07
C HIS A 96 -12.60 -1.23 29.35
N TYR A 97 -12.47 -2.32 30.11
CA TYR A 97 -13.09 -2.44 31.42
C TYR A 97 -12.07 -2.09 32.51
N GLN A 98 -12.49 -1.27 33.47
CA GLN A 98 -11.75 -1.04 34.71
C GLN A 98 -12.42 -1.80 35.84
N LEU A 99 -11.68 -2.73 36.42
CA LEU A 99 -12.13 -3.66 37.44
C LEU A 99 -11.29 -3.43 38.70
N ILE A 100 -11.95 -3.20 39.84
CA ILE A 100 -11.30 -3.22 41.14
C ILE A 100 -11.53 -4.59 41.77
N TYR A 101 -10.44 -5.34 41.90
CA TYR A 101 -10.38 -6.66 42.49
C TYR A 101 -9.91 -6.55 43.93
N ARG A 102 -10.60 -7.24 44.83
CA ARG A 102 -10.19 -7.41 46.21
C ARG A 102 -9.75 -8.85 46.44
N ASP A 103 -8.50 -9.04 46.83
CA ASP A 103 -7.96 -10.34 47.23
C ASP A 103 -8.38 -10.61 48.69
N LYS A 104 -9.17 -11.67 48.93
CA LYS A 104 -9.61 -12.05 50.28
C LYS A 104 -8.50 -12.67 51.11
N THR A 105 -7.49 -13.23 50.47
CA THR A 105 -6.38 -13.91 51.15
C THR A 105 -5.38 -12.91 51.72
N LYS A 106 -5.08 -11.86 50.96
CA LYS A 106 -4.14 -10.79 51.34
C LYS A 106 -4.82 -9.53 51.86
N SER A 107 -6.16 -9.45 51.78
CA SER A 107 -6.94 -8.26 52.15
C SER A 107 -6.51 -6.96 51.45
N CYS A 108 -5.96 -7.05 50.23
CA CYS A 108 -5.55 -5.90 49.43
C CYS A 108 -6.45 -5.69 48.21
N TYR A 109 -6.32 -4.51 47.59
CA TYR A 109 -7.04 -4.13 46.38
C TYR A 109 -6.05 -3.99 45.20
N GLN A 110 -6.51 -4.40 44.03
CA GLN A 110 -5.80 -4.22 42.76
C GLN A 110 -6.76 -3.68 41.71
N CYS A 111 -6.30 -2.75 40.87
CA CYS A 111 -7.04 -2.38 39.67
C CYS A 111 -6.56 -3.24 38.49
N PHE A 112 -7.52 -3.74 37.71
CA PHE A 112 -7.33 -4.40 36.44
C PHE A 112 -7.92 -3.55 35.31
N GLU A 113 -7.12 -3.29 34.28
CA GLU A 113 -7.63 -2.84 33.00
C GLU A 113 -7.73 -4.04 32.06
N ILE A 114 -8.95 -4.37 31.63
CA ILE A 114 -9.23 -5.51 30.76
C ILE A 114 -9.61 -5.02 29.37
N TYR A 115 -8.80 -5.40 28.40
CA TYR A 115 -9.00 -5.12 26.99
C TYR A 115 -9.50 -6.38 26.28
N ASN A 116 -10.72 -6.31 25.75
CA ASN A 116 -11.25 -7.37 24.91
C ASN A 116 -10.66 -7.27 23.51
N ARG A 117 -9.85 -8.27 23.11
CA ARG A 117 -9.19 -8.30 21.79
C ARG A 117 -9.98 -9.10 20.78
N THR A 118 -10.32 -10.34 21.13
CA THR A 118 -11.11 -11.27 20.31
C THR A 118 -11.97 -12.13 21.21
N HIS A 119 -12.83 -12.98 20.63
CA HIS A 119 -13.69 -13.87 21.42
C HIS A 119 -12.90 -14.76 22.39
N ASN A 120 -11.68 -15.15 22.03
CA ASN A 120 -10.86 -16.08 22.82
C ASN A 120 -9.76 -15.41 23.65
N ILE A 121 -9.57 -14.09 23.53
CA ILE A 121 -8.35 -13.42 24.00
C ILE A 121 -8.69 -12.12 24.72
N LEU A 122 -8.25 -12.04 25.97
CA LEU A 122 -8.23 -10.82 26.75
C LEU A 122 -6.79 -10.39 27.01
N GLN A 123 -6.56 -9.08 27.10
CA GLN A 123 -5.33 -8.53 27.62
C GLN A 123 -5.60 -7.77 28.91
N ILE A 124 -4.73 -7.94 29.91
CA ILE A 124 -4.86 -7.23 31.17
C ILE A 124 -3.60 -6.43 31.50
N ARG A 125 -3.83 -5.31 32.17
CA ARG A 125 -2.83 -4.61 32.98
C ARG A 125 -3.33 -4.56 34.41
N LYS A 126 -2.42 -4.61 35.37
CA LYS A 126 -2.77 -4.61 36.79
C LYS A 126 -1.89 -3.65 37.57
N SER A 127 -2.46 -3.06 38.62
CA SER A 127 -1.69 -2.31 39.62
C SER A 127 -0.99 -3.26 40.60
N GLU A 128 -0.10 -2.70 41.41
CA GLU A 128 0.38 -3.40 42.60
C GLU A 128 -0.76 -3.59 43.63
N CYS A 129 -0.54 -4.49 44.59
CA CYS A 129 -1.49 -4.86 45.63
C CYS A 129 -1.36 -3.87 46.79
N ASP A 130 -2.35 -2.99 46.93
CA ASP A 130 -2.34 -1.91 47.92
C ASP A 130 -3.40 -2.15 49.01
N GLU A 131 -3.03 -1.87 50.26
CA GLU A 131 -3.94 -1.87 51.40
C GLU A 131 -4.63 -0.50 51.51
N VAL A 132 -5.92 -0.44 51.21
CA VAL A 132 -6.70 0.81 51.27
C VAL A 132 -7.09 1.09 52.73
N THR A 133 -6.44 2.07 53.36
CA THR A 133 -6.81 2.58 54.71
C THR A 133 -7.53 3.93 54.61
N SER A 134 -8.70 4.03 55.25
CA SER A 134 -9.66 5.13 55.08
C SER A 134 -9.27 6.46 55.76
N ILE A 135 -9.24 7.54 54.96
CA ILE A 135 -9.70 8.93 55.19
C ILE A 135 -9.12 9.76 56.36
N SER A 136 -8.50 9.22 57.41
CA SER A 136 -7.89 10.06 58.47
C SER A 136 -6.41 10.40 58.23
N THR A 137 -5.74 9.72 57.31
CA THR A 137 -4.30 9.87 57.04
C THR A 137 -3.99 9.80 55.55
N ASN A 138 -4.21 10.90 54.80
CA ASN A 138 -3.63 11.16 53.46
C ASN A 138 -3.33 9.92 52.58
N GLN A 139 -4.36 9.13 52.25
CA GLN A 139 -4.23 7.88 51.48
C GLN A 139 -5.24 7.78 50.34
N MET A 140 -4.81 7.08 49.29
CA MET A 140 -5.40 6.92 47.96
C MET A 140 -6.87 6.46 48.00
N ASN A 141 -7.75 7.11 47.23
CA ASN A 141 -9.15 6.69 47.10
C ASN A 141 -9.24 5.40 46.27
N ILE A 142 -10.25 4.55 46.51
CA ILE A 142 -10.45 3.29 45.75
C ILE A 142 -10.52 3.56 44.24
N GLN A 143 -11.09 4.70 43.85
CA GLN A 143 -11.20 5.16 42.46
C GLN A 143 -9.87 5.60 41.85
N ASP A 144 -8.88 5.97 42.67
CA ASP A 144 -7.56 6.45 42.20
C ASP A 144 -6.57 5.29 41.99
N LEU A 145 -6.90 4.08 42.45
CA LEU A 145 -6.06 2.88 42.30
C LEU A 145 -5.77 2.54 40.84
N CYS A 146 -6.69 2.83 39.92
CA CYS A 146 -6.45 2.58 38.50
C CYS A 146 -5.49 3.58 37.84
N LEU A 147 -5.21 4.71 38.49
CA LEU A 147 -4.25 5.70 38.02
C LEU A 147 -2.80 5.30 38.34
N THR A 148 -2.58 4.33 39.23
CA THR A 148 -1.23 3.83 39.56
C THR A 148 -0.68 2.85 38.54
N ILE A 149 -1.53 2.38 37.61
CA ILE A 149 -1.10 1.50 36.54
C ILE A 149 -0.20 2.29 35.60
N ASN A 150 1.06 1.85 35.49
CA ASN A 150 2.00 2.43 34.55
C ASN A 150 1.47 2.22 33.10
N GLU A 151 1.33 3.32 32.34
CA GLU A 151 0.88 3.28 30.94
C GLU A 151 1.84 2.46 30.05
N GLU A 152 3.12 2.35 30.43
CA GLU A 152 4.15 1.59 29.72
C GLU A 152 4.23 0.12 30.18
N ALA A 153 3.41 -0.31 31.14
CA ALA A 153 3.42 -1.70 31.59
C ALA A 153 3.08 -2.68 30.47
N GLU A 154 3.79 -3.81 30.44
CA GLU A 154 3.50 -4.90 29.50
C GLU A 154 2.11 -5.50 29.76
N PHE A 155 1.44 -5.88 28.68
CA PHE A 155 0.15 -6.57 28.76
C PHE A 155 0.33 -8.07 28.97
N ASP A 156 -0.27 -8.59 30.05
CA ASP A 156 -0.47 -10.02 30.22
C ASP A 156 -1.62 -10.48 29.30
N THR A 157 -1.44 -11.60 28.60
CA THR A 157 -2.48 -12.17 27.71
C THR A 157 -3.14 -13.38 28.35
N LEU A 158 -4.46 -13.34 28.35
CA LEU A 158 -5.35 -14.37 28.88
C LEU A 158 -6.01 -15.10 27.70
N PHE A 159 -5.76 -16.39 27.62
CA PHE A 159 -6.34 -17.29 26.62
C PHE A 159 -7.53 -18.02 27.21
N LEU A 160 -8.68 -17.96 26.54
CA LEU A 160 -9.87 -18.70 26.95
C LEU A 160 -9.58 -20.21 26.96
N LYS A 161 -10.03 -20.90 28.01
CA LYS A 161 -9.85 -22.36 28.17
C LYS A 161 -10.49 -23.12 27.01
N THR A 162 -11.79 -22.91 26.83
CA THR A 162 -12.60 -23.44 25.74
C THR A 162 -12.71 -22.37 24.66
N TYR A 163 -11.93 -22.51 23.59
CA TYR A 163 -11.85 -21.52 22.53
C TYR A 163 -12.62 -21.95 21.28
N SER A 164 -13.09 -20.97 20.51
CA SER A 164 -13.54 -21.17 19.13
C SER A 164 -12.35 -21.08 18.18
N ALA A 165 -12.40 -21.87 17.11
CA ALA A 165 -11.47 -21.70 16.01
C ALA A 165 -11.73 -20.36 15.30
N GLU A 166 -10.67 -19.67 14.90
CA GLU A 166 -10.75 -18.45 14.09
C GLU A 166 -9.93 -18.64 12.80
N GLU A 167 -10.28 -17.90 11.75
CA GLU A 167 -9.58 -17.97 10.47
C GLU A 167 -8.13 -17.46 10.60
N CYS A 168 -7.14 -18.30 10.25
CA CYS A 168 -5.73 -17.92 10.31
C CYS A 168 -5.33 -16.94 9.20
N ARG A 169 -6.07 -16.89 8.10
CA ARG A 169 -5.71 -16.11 6.90
C ARG A 169 -5.55 -14.62 7.15
N ALA A 170 -6.30 -14.07 8.11
CA ALA A 170 -6.23 -12.66 8.45
C ALA A 170 -4.86 -12.25 9.03
N THR A 171 -4.04 -13.22 9.47
CA THR A 171 -2.76 -12.96 10.12
C THR A 171 -1.59 -13.79 9.65
N ILE A 172 -1.82 -15.07 9.40
CA ILE A 172 -0.81 -16.04 9.03
C ILE A 172 -1.23 -16.62 7.69
N TYR A 173 -0.75 -16.00 6.63
CA TYR A 173 -0.90 -16.49 5.28
C TYR A 173 0.48 -16.53 4.67
N GLY A 174 0.96 -17.72 4.30
CA GLY A 174 2.31 -17.86 3.76
C GLY A 174 3.08 -19.05 4.30
N THR A 175 4.31 -19.16 3.81
CA THR A 175 5.33 -20.05 4.38
C THR A 175 6.42 -19.20 5.02
N TYR A 176 6.78 -19.51 6.26
CA TYR A 176 7.73 -18.75 7.06
C TYR A 176 8.80 -19.68 7.62
N HIS A 177 10.06 -19.28 7.52
CA HIS A 177 11.16 -19.90 8.26
C HIS A 177 11.17 -19.37 9.69
N PHE A 178 11.43 -20.22 10.68
CA PHE A 178 11.55 -19.77 12.05
C PHE A 178 12.69 -20.47 12.79
N THR A 179 13.31 -19.72 13.70
CA THR A 179 14.26 -20.25 14.67
C THR A 179 13.55 -20.45 16.01
N TYR A 180 13.92 -21.47 16.76
CA TYR A 180 13.28 -21.75 18.05
C TYR A 180 14.28 -22.11 19.14
N GLU A 181 13.92 -21.88 20.39
CA GLU A 181 14.70 -22.27 21.57
C GLU A 181 13.79 -23.00 22.56
N PHE A 182 14.27 -24.11 23.11
CA PHE A 182 13.58 -24.84 24.18
C PHE A 182 14.07 -24.38 25.55
N ARG A 183 13.18 -23.75 26.32
CA ARG A 183 13.49 -23.25 27.67
C ARG A 183 14.00 -24.33 28.63
N GLU A 184 13.57 -25.58 28.46
CA GLU A 184 13.89 -26.69 29.37
C GLU A 184 15.22 -27.39 29.07
N GLY A 185 15.80 -27.14 27.90
CA GLY A 185 16.85 -27.98 27.35
C GLY A 185 18.24 -27.34 27.26
N GLY A 186 18.39 -26.10 27.74
CA GLY A 186 19.66 -25.35 27.73
C GLY A 186 19.66 -24.17 26.77
N ILE A 187 20.68 -23.32 26.88
CA ILE A 187 20.84 -22.06 26.15
C ILE A 187 21.21 -22.35 24.70
N GLY A 188 20.40 -21.86 23.75
CA GLY A 188 20.78 -21.85 22.33
C GLY A 188 19.59 -21.87 21.37
N ILE A 189 19.70 -21.03 20.33
CA ILE A 189 18.69 -20.89 19.29
C ILE A 189 18.97 -21.94 18.19
N CYS A 190 17.98 -22.79 17.90
CA CYS A 190 18.01 -23.72 16.78
C CYS A 190 17.53 -23.00 15.52
N ASP A 191 18.45 -22.84 14.57
CA ASP A 191 18.19 -22.37 13.22
C ASP A 191 18.46 -23.53 12.24
N ASN A 192 17.39 -24.13 11.73
CA ASN A 192 17.45 -25.21 10.76
C ASN A 192 16.49 -24.87 9.62
N SER A 193 16.96 -24.91 8.37
CA SER A 193 16.16 -24.60 7.17
C SER A 193 14.90 -25.44 6.97
N ILE A 194 14.79 -26.59 7.65
CA ILE A 194 13.58 -27.42 7.67
C ILE A 194 12.49 -26.83 8.58
N SER A 195 12.88 -25.99 9.55
CA SER A 195 11.97 -25.35 10.50
C SER A 195 11.10 -24.31 9.82
N ARG A 196 9.88 -24.70 9.44
CA ARG A 196 8.97 -23.86 8.65
C ARG A 196 7.54 -23.93 9.16
N LEU A 197 6.88 -22.79 9.15
CA LEU A 197 5.44 -22.63 9.36
C LEU A 197 4.79 -22.55 7.98
N VAL A 198 3.83 -23.44 7.70
CA VAL A 198 3.09 -23.46 6.43
C VAL A 198 1.61 -23.25 6.72
N SER A 199 1.11 -22.04 6.44
CA SER A 199 -0.30 -21.67 6.58
C SER A 199 -0.87 -21.34 5.21
N CYS A 200 -1.01 -22.38 4.39
CA CYS A 200 -1.39 -22.30 2.99
C CYS A 200 -2.68 -23.07 2.77
N PRO A 201 -3.69 -22.48 2.09
CA PRO A 201 -4.94 -23.18 1.82
C PRO A 201 -4.70 -24.29 0.80
N ASP A 202 -5.28 -25.46 1.04
CA ASP A 202 -5.28 -26.51 0.03
C ASP A 202 -6.18 -26.09 -1.14
N PRO A 203 -5.65 -26.05 -2.38
CA PRO A 203 -6.43 -25.61 -3.53
C PRO A 203 -7.61 -26.57 -3.78
N GLY A 204 -8.83 -26.02 -3.77
CA GLY A 204 -10.05 -26.76 -4.11
C GLY A 204 -10.81 -27.37 -2.92
N THR A 205 -10.41 -27.12 -1.68
CA THR A 205 -11.17 -27.57 -0.50
C THR A 205 -12.25 -26.54 -0.13
N PRO A 206 -13.55 -26.90 -0.14
CA PRO A 206 -14.64 -25.98 0.22
C PRO A 206 -14.88 -25.88 1.74
N PHE A 207 -13.99 -26.43 2.57
CA PHE A 207 -14.19 -26.53 4.01
C PHE A 207 -13.45 -25.41 4.75
N ASP A 208 -14.20 -24.55 5.45
CA ASP A 208 -13.64 -23.44 6.25
C ASP A 208 -12.68 -23.92 7.35
N ALA A 209 -12.89 -25.12 7.89
CA ALA A 209 -12.07 -25.71 8.95
C ALA A 209 -10.59 -25.93 8.56
N VAL A 210 -10.27 -25.96 7.26
CA VAL A 210 -8.88 -26.08 6.78
C VAL A 210 -8.12 -24.77 6.96
N ASN A 211 -8.81 -23.63 6.88
CA ASN A 211 -8.19 -22.29 6.99
C ASN A 211 -8.01 -21.82 8.44
N GLU A 212 -8.53 -22.57 9.40
CA GLU A 212 -8.41 -22.33 10.85
C GLU A 212 -7.13 -22.95 11.44
N ARG A 213 -6.42 -23.78 10.66
CA ARG A 213 -5.33 -24.64 11.13
C ARG A 213 -4.12 -24.58 10.21
N PHE A 214 -2.94 -24.79 10.76
CA PHE A 214 -1.70 -24.83 9.98
C PHE A 214 -0.64 -25.70 10.64
N TRP A 215 0.30 -26.19 9.82
CA TRP A 215 1.39 -27.03 10.29
C TRP A 215 2.62 -26.18 10.62
N MET A 216 3.27 -26.49 11.73
CA MET A 216 4.63 -26.04 12.00
C MET A 216 5.55 -27.25 12.01
N THR A 217 6.61 -27.20 11.21
CA THR A 217 7.66 -28.22 11.19
C THR A 217 8.82 -27.70 11.99
N TYR A 218 9.30 -28.46 12.97
CA TYR A 218 10.50 -28.21 13.76
C TYR A 218 11.58 -29.15 13.25
N GLY A 219 12.75 -28.61 12.89
CA GLY A 219 13.91 -29.40 12.49
C GLY A 219 14.92 -29.56 13.62
N TYR A 220 15.50 -30.75 13.76
CA TYR A 220 16.56 -31.06 14.72
C TYR A 220 17.88 -30.35 14.37
N CYS A 221 18.49 -29.70 15.36
CA CYS A 221 19.80 -29.06 15.26
C CYS A 221 20.85 -29.94 15.95
N ARG A 222 21.84 -30.43 15.19
CA ARG A 222 22.91 -31.32 15.71
C ARG A 222 23.68 -30.76 16.92
N ASN A 223 23.78 -29.43 17.03
CA ASN A 223 24.52 -28.75 18.10
C ASN A 223 23.67 -28.53 19.37
N LEU A 224 22.38 -28.88 19.34
CA LEU A 224 21.43 -28.63 20.43
C LEU A 224 20.72 -29.92 20.81
N VAL A 225 21.09 -30.47 21.96
CA VAL A 225 20.52 -31.71 22.52
C VAL A 225 19.02 -31.57 22.82
N SER A 226 18.56 -30.33 22.99
CA SER A 226 17.16 -29.96 23.24
C SER A 226 16.29 -29.87 22.00
N SER A 227 16.89 -29.78 20.81
CA SER A 227 16.14 -29.68 19.56
C SER A 227 15.47 -31.01 19.21
N ILE A 228 14.33 -30.96 18.52
CA ILE A 228 13.54 -32.14 18.14
C ILE A 228 12.99 -31.99 16.72
N ASP A 229 12.84 -33.13 16.04
CA ASP A 229 12.03 -33.21 14.83
C ASP A 229 10.56 -33.41 15.21
N ALA A 230 9.72 -32.42 14.94
CA ALA A 230 8.29 -32.48 15.26
C ALA A 230 7.45 -31.73 14.24
N GLN A 231 6.23 -32.21 13.99
CA GLN A 231 5.27 -31.53 13.11
C GLN A 231 3.89 -31.40 13.79
N PRO A 232 3.76 -30.55 14.82
CA PRO A 232 2.47 -30.25 15.44
C PRO A 232 1.54 -29.48 14.49
N LEU A 233 0.24 -29.69 14.70
CA LEU A 233 -0.85 -28.96 14.06
C LEU A 233 -1.33 -27.88 15.02
N TYR A 234 -1.33 -26.63 14.56
CA TYR A 234 -1.78 -25.48 15.34
C TYR A 234 -3.11 -24.95 14.81
N GLN A 235 -3.91 -24.40 15.71
CA GLN A 235 -5.19 -23.76 15.43
C GLN A 235 -5.14 -22.29 15.87
N CYS A 236 -5.69 -21.39 15.05
CA CYS A 236 -5.73 -19.97 15.39
C CYS A 236 -6.85 -19.65 16.37
N LEU A 237 -6.50 -18.84 17.38
CA LEU A 237 -7.43 -18.36 18.41
C LEU A 237 -7.92 -16.94 18.15
N GLY A 238 -7.18 -16.18 17.34
CA GLY A 238 -7.49 -14.80 17.02
C GLY A 238 -6.25 -13.93 16.87
N HIS A 239 -6.47 -12.67 16.51
CA HIS A 239 -5.42 -11.70 16.29
C HIS A 239 -5.81 -10.28 16.70
N TRP A 240 -4.80 -9.46 16.96
CA TRP A 240 -4.99 -8.06 17.27
C TRP A 240 -3.74 -7.24 16.95
N PHE A 241 -3.93 -5.93 16.83
CA PHE A 241 -2.83 -4.99 16.58
C PHE A 241 -2.36 -4.36 17.88
N ASN A 242 -1.05 -4.08 17.94
CA ASN A 242 -0.46 -3.22 18.94
C ASN A 242 -0.58 -1.73 18.56
N GLU A 243 -0.28 -0.82 19.49
CA GLU A 243 -0.22 0.63 19.24
C GLU A 243 0.76 0.99 18.10
N LYS A 244 1.81 0.18 17.92
CA LYS A 244 2.82 0.32 16.85
C LYS A 244 2.36 -0.20 15.48
N GLY A 245 1.20 -0.87 15.40
CA GLY A 245 0.69 -1.49 14.19
C GLY A 245 1.14 -2.94 13.95
N ASP A 246 1.94 -3.51 14.84
CA ASP A 246 2.36 -4.91 14.77
C ASP A 246 1.17 -5.85 15.03
N ILE A 247 1.11 -6.96 14.27
CA ILE A 247 0.09 -8.00 14.43
C ILE A 247 0.58 -9.04 15.43
N PHE A 248 -0.17 -9.23 16.50
CA PHE A 248 -0.05 -10.38 17.38
C PHE A 248 -1.05 -11.45 16.96
N THR A 249 -0.57 -12.68 16.84
CA THR A 249 -1.44 -13.84 16.60
C THR A 249 -1.33 -14.82 17.75
N ALA A 250 -2.48 -15.32 18.20
CA ALA A 250 -2.57 -16.36 19.22
C ALA A 250 -2.93 -17.70 18.59
N ILE A 251 -2.23 -18.74 19.01
CA ILE A 251 -2.40 -20.10 18.49
C ILE A 251 -2.42 -21.12 19.62
N ALA A 252 -3.02 -22.27 19.35
CA ALA A 252 -3.07 -23.42 20.25
C ALA A 252 -2.71 -24.71 19.49
N ASN A 253 -1.95 -25.61 20.12
CA ASN A 253 -1.69 -26.94 19.56
C ASN A 253 -2.97 -27.80 19.60
N GLU A 254 -3.41 -28.30 18.46
CA GLU A 254 -4.66 -29.06 18.36
C GLU A 254 -4.53 -30.47 18.97
N ARG A 255 -3.36 -31.10 18.82
CA ARG A 255 -3.19 -32.55 19.05
C ARG A 255 -3.31 -32.97 20.52
N VAL A 256 -3.24 -32.00 21.43
CA VAL A 256 -3.13 -32.23 22.88
C VAL A 256 -4.46 -31.94 23.61
N GLY A 257 -5.49 -31.54 22.87
CA GLY A 257 -6.81 -31.19 23.41
C GLY A 257 -6.81 -29.86 24.18
N SER A 258 -7.99 -29.29 24.39
CA SER A 258 -8.20 -27.98 25.04
C SER A 258 -7.73 -27.89 26.50
N GLU A 259 -7.23 -28.99 27.09
CA GLU A 259 -6.90 -29.09 28.51
C GLU A 259 -5.43 -28.73 28.82
N ARG A 260 -4.51 -28.83 27.86
CA ARG A 260 -3.11 -28.44 28.08
C ARG A 260 -2.88 -26.98 27.73
N TRP A 261 -2.87 -26.17 28.77
CA TRP A 261 -2.86 -24.71 28.69
C TRP A 261 -1.50 -24.11 28.34
N TYR A 262 -0.39 -24.86 28.48
CA TYR A 262 0.97 -24.42 28.11
C TYR A 262 1.29 -24.53 26.61
N ASP A 263 0.35 -25.04 25.81
CA ASP A 263 0.48 -25.14 24.34
C ASP A 263 -0.16 -23.94 23.61
N LYS A 264 -0.55 -22.89 24.36
CA LYS A 264 -1.12 -21.64 23.83
C LYS A 264 -0.11 -20.53 23.94
N PHE A 265 0.22 -19.87 22.83
CA PHE A 265 1.14 -18.75 22.84
C PHE A 265 0.80 -17.71 21.77
N ARG A 266 1.32 -16.48 21.99
CA ARG A 266 1.24 -15.37 21.04
C ARG A 266 2.59 -15.16 20.37
N PHE A 267 2.59 -14.76 19.12
CA PHE A 267 3.82 -14.43 18.40
C PHE A 267 3.59 -13.30 17.39
N ILE A 268 4.69 -12.69 16.97
CA ILE A 268 4.77 -11.70 15.90
C ILE A 268 5.48 -12.38 14.73
N ILE A 269 4.96 -12.18 13.52
CA ILE A 269 5.49 -12.81 12.31
C ILE A 269 6.08 -11.74 11.42
N THR A 270 7.27 -12.00 10.90
CA THR A 270 7.86 -11.22 9.82
C THR A 270 7.82 -12.07 8.55
N PRO A 271 7.15 -11.63 7.48
CA PRO A 271 7.10 -12.38 6.24
C PRO A 271 8.49 -12.41 5.59
N ILE A 272 8.84 -13.58 5.09
CA ILE A 272 10.03 -13.76 4.25
C ILE A 272 9.62 -14.37 2.91
N ILE A 273 10.53 -14.36 1.95
CA ILE A 273 10.36 -15.07 0.69
C ILE A 273 10.62 -16.55 0.98
N PRO A 274 9.68 -17.46 0.66
CA PRO A 274 9.84 -18.88 1.01
C PRO A 274 10.95 -19.58 0.23
N GLU A 275 11.15 -19.19 -1.03
CA GLU A 275 12.20 -19.70 -1.90
C GLU A 275 12.45 -18.68 -3.02
N VAL A 276 13.72 -18.31 -3.26
CA VAL A 276 14.09 -17.47 -4.40
C VAL A 276 14.36 -18.41 -5.58
N PRO A 277 13.51 -18.42 -6.62
CA PRO A 277 13.71 -19.32 -7.75
C PRO A 277 14.96 -18.91 -8.52
N THR A 278 15.67 -19.90 -9.06
CA THR A 278 16.83 -19.67 -9.93
C THR A 278 16.38 -19.20 -11.30
N ALA A 279 17.05 -18.18 -11.83
CA ALA A 279 16.79 -17.71 -13.19
C ALA A 279 17.42 -18.63 -14.24
N THR A 280 16.69 -18.87 -15.32
CA THR A 280 17.15 -19.69 -16.47
C THR A 280 17.22 -18.89 -17.77
N CYS A 281 16.71 -17.64 -17.77
CA CYS A 281 16.88 -16.69 -18.87
C CYS A 281 17.24 -15.29 -18.36
N PHE A 282 17.54 -14.40 -19.31
CA PHE A 282 17.90 -13.02 -19.06
C PHE A 282 16.92 -12.07 -19.76
N PHE A 283 16.65 -10.94 -19.10
CA PHE A 283 16.01 -9.78 -19.72
C PHE A 283 17.03 -8.97 -20.53
N PRO A 284 16.60 -8.26 -21.57
CA PRO A 284 17.46 -7.34 -22.32
C PRO A 284 18.16 -6.30 -21.42
N ASP A 285 19.44 -6.02 -21.70
CA ASP A 285 20.23 -5.04 -20.93
C ASP A 285 19.61 -3.64 -20.94
N ASN A 286 18.91 -3.27 -22.03
CA ASN A 286 18.24 -1.98 -22.16
C ASN A 286 17.04 -1.82 -21.23
N PHE A 287 16.55 -2.87 -20.57
CA PHE A 287 15.48 -2.78 -19.58
C PHE A 287 16.01 -2.55 -18.16
N THR A 288 17.32 -2.68 -17.95
CA THR A 288 17.91 -2.52 -16.61
C THR A 288 17.74 -1.10 -16.10
N GLY A 289 17.36 -0.97 -14.83
CA GLY A 289 17.12 0.32 -14.19
C GLY A 289 15.99 0.29 -13.17
N GLU A 290 15.74 1.47 -12.60
CA GLU A 290 14.60 1.72 -11.72
C GLU A 290 13.47 2.37 -12.51
N TRP A 291 12.27 1.84 -12.33
CA TRP A 291 11.08 2.21 -13.07
C TRP A 291 9.92 2.44 -12.12
N ILE A 292 8.99 3.29 -12.53
CA ILE A 292 7.71 3.50 -11.87
C ILE A 292 6.61 2.90 -12.74
N ASN A 293 5.82 2.03 -12.14
CA ASN A 293 4.63 1.46 -12.76
C ASN A 293 3.46 2.42 -12.63
N THR A 294 3.14 3.10 -13.74
CA THR A 294 2.05 4.09 -13.76
C THR A 294 0.68 3.44 -13.52
N ALA A 295 0.51 2.17 -13.86
CA ALA A 295 -0.77 1.47 -13.73
C ALA A 295 -1.09 1.01 -12.31
N ASN A 296 -0.09 0.91 -11.43
CA ASN A 296 -0.22 0.32 -10.09
C ASN A 296 0.15 1.32 -8.99
N VAL A 297 -0.59 2.44 -8.88
CA VAL A 297 -0.40 3.49 -7.85
C VAL A 297 1.06 3.93 -7.70
N ASN A 298 1.77 4.08 -8.83
CA ASN A 298 3.20 4.40 -8.89
C ASN A 298 4.10 3.41 -8.12
N ALA A 299 3.82 2.10 -8.26
CA ALA A 299 4.66 1.05 -7.70
C ALA A 299 6.11 1.15 -8.25
N ARG A 300 7.09 1.02 -7.36
CA ARG A 300 8.51 1.02 -7.74
C ARG A 300 8.88 -0.35 -8.29
N THR A 301 9.47 -0.39 -9.46
CA THR A 301 9.85 -1.61 -10.17
C THR A 301 11.34 -1.54 -10.53
N ILE A 302 12.13 -2.47 -10.02
CA ILE A 302 13.57 -2.55 -10.27
C ILE A 302 13.80 -3.73 -11.21
N ILE A 303 14.34 -3.46 -12.40
CA ILE A 303 14.62 -4.49 -13.39
C ILE A 303 16.12 -4.73 -13.42
N ASN A 304 16.50 -5.98 -13.13
CA ASN A 304 17.85 -6.49 -13.30
C ASN A 304 17.89 -7.48 -14.48
N ALA A 305 19.07 -7.95 -14.85
CA ALA A 305 19.24 -8.89 -15.95
C ALA A 305 18.46 -10.22 -15.76
N THR A 306 18.18 -10.65 -14.53
CA THR A 306 17.54 -11.95 -14.26
C THR A 306 16.16 -11.86 -13.59
N HIS A 307 15.86 -10.75 -12.93
CA HIS A 307 14.66 -10.59 -12.12
C HIS A 307 14.10 -9.18 -12.22
N ILE A 308 12.77 -9.08 -12.14
CA ILE A 308 12.03 -7.84 -11.96
C ILE A 308 11.49 -7.84 -10.53
N TYR A 309 11.79 -6.80 -9.77
CA TYR A 309 11.37 -6.64 -8.40
C TYR A 309 10.38 -5.48 -8.28
N GLU A 310 9.12 -5.78 -7.98
CA GLU A 310 8.05 -4.78 -7.86
C GLU A 310 7.63 -4.59 -6.40
N ILE A 311 7.60 -3.34 -5.96
CA ILE A 311 7.13 -2.91 -4.64
C ILE A 311 5.87 -2.06 -4.86
N ALA A 312 4.71 -2.63 -4.51
CA ALA A 312 3.41 -2.00 -4.70
C ALA A 312 2.68 -1.78 -3.38
N ARG A 313 1.91 -0.70 -3.27
CA ARG A 313 1.00 -0.47 -2.13
C ARG A 313 -0.31 -1.21 -2.36
N VAL A 314 -0.68 -2.15 -1.49
CA VAL A 314 -1.90 -2.97 -1.68
C VAL A 314 -3.16 -2.26 -1.14
N ASN A 315 -3.03 -1.47 -0.08
CA ASN A 315 -4.15 -0.84 0.62
C ASN A 315 -3.80 0.57 1.12
N ASN A 316 -4.82 1.38 1.41
CA ASN A 316 -4.69 2.72 2.05
C ASN A 316 -4.00 2.69 3.42
N ARG A 317 -3.74 1.51 3.99
CA ARG A 317 -3.05 1.30 5.27
C ARG A 317 -1.52 1.27 5.16
N GLY A 318 -0.96 1.45 3.96
CA GLY A 318 0.49 1.58 3.75
C GLY A 318 1.28 0.28 3.64
N TRP A 319 0.61 -0.88 3.57
CA TRP A 319 1.30 -2.17 3.39
C TRP A 319 1.93 -2.25 2.01
N LEU A 320 3.24 -2.48 1.99
CA LEU A 320 4.02 -2.74 0.78
C LEU A 320 4.01 -4.23 0.49
N ARG A 321 3.65 -4.58 -0.74
CA ARG A 321 3.74 -5.93 -1.28
C ARG A 321 4.93 -5.97 -2.20
N GLU A 322 5.84 -6.86 -1.87
CA GLU A 322 7.07 -7.11 -2.60
C GLU A 322 6.88 -8.37 -3.45
N THR A 323 7.04 -8.23 -4.76
CA THR A 323 6.88 -9.32 -5.72
C THR A 323 8.12 -9.43 -6.58
N TYR A 324 8.69 -10.64 -6.63
CA TYR A 324 9.84 -10.98 -7.43
C TYR A 324 9.39 -11.79 -8.63
N TYR A 325 9.69 -11.31 -9.83
CA TYR A 325 9.46 -12.01 -11.09
C TYR A 325 10.80 -12.50 -11.63
N VAL A 326 11.02 -13.80 -11.59
CA VAL A 326 12.29 -14.39 -12.04
C VAL A 326 12.12 -15.01 -13.42
N CYS A 327 13.01 -14.66 -14.35
CA CYS A 327 12.96 -15.15 -15.74
C CYS A 327 13.16 -16.67 -15.81
N GLN A 328 12.22 -17.37 -16.45
CA GLN A 328 12.30 -18.82 -16.67
C GLN A 328 12.52 -19.18 -18.14
N GLN A 329 11.72 -18.61 -19.04
CA GLN A 329 11.88 -18.85 -20.47
C GLN A 329 11.54 -17.59 -21.25
N THR A 330 12.13 -17.43 -22.43
CA THR A 330 11.88 -16.30 -23.32
C THR A 330 11.59 -16.79 -24.73
N SER A 331 10.72 -16.06 -25.45
CA SER A 331 10.42 -16.26 -26.85
C SER A 331 10.05 -14.93 -27.50
N ARG A 332 10.93 -14.43 -28.38
CA ARG A 332 10.79 -13.13 -29.07
C ARG A 332 10.61 -11.98 -28.06
N SER A 333 9.39 -11.49 -27.89
CA SER A 333 9.01 -10.40 -26.99
C SER A 333 8.33 -10.87 -25.70
N GLN A 334 8.08 -12.18 -25.58
CA GLN A 334 7.39 -12.82 -24.46
C GLN A 334 8.38 -13.45 -23.49
N TYR A 335 8.13 -13.28 -22.20
CA TYR A 335 8.98 -13.74 -21.11
C TYR A 335 8.10 -14.43 -20.08
N LEU A 336 8.29 -15.73 -19.95
CA LEU A 336 7.71 -16.52 -18.87
C LEU A 336 8.53 -16.26 -17.61
N VAL A 337 7.85 -15.79 -16.57
CA VAL A 337 8.45 -15.51 -15.28
C VAL A 337 7.76 -16.31 -14.19
N LYS A 338 8.53 -16.72 -13.18
CA LYS A 338 8.01 -17.24 -11.92
C LYS A 338 7.88 -16.08 -10.94
N ALA A 339 6.65 -15.73 -10.60
CA ALA A 339 6.29 -14.69 -9.66
C ALA A 339 6.24 -15.26 -8.24
N VAL A 340 7.00 -14.66 -7.34
CA VAL A 340 7.06 -15.00 -5.91
C VAL A 340 6.80 -13.73 -5.11
N THR A 341 5.70 -13.70 -4.37
CA THR A 341 5.37 -12.59 -3.48
C THR A 341 5.86 -12.91 -2.06
N THR A 342 6.43 -11.93 -1.37
CA THR A 342 6.74 -12.05 0.06
C THR A 342 5.50 -12.43 0.87
N GLY A 343 5.57 -13.51 1.64
CA GLY A 343 4.43 -13.98 2.44
C GLY A 343 3.33 -14.70 1.65
N GLU A 344 3.45 -14.93 0.34
CA GLU A 344 2.48 -15.81 -0.34
C GLU A 344 2.97 -17.27 -0.34
N CYS A 345 2.00 -18.20 -0.31
CA CYS A 345 2.24 -19.64 -0.29
C CYS A 345 2.62 -20.23 -1.64
N PHE A 346 2.03 -19.68 -2.70
CA PHE A 346 2.17 -20.20 -4.03
C PHE A 346 2.99 -19.23 -4.85
N SER A 347 3.89 -19.80 -5.65
CA SER A 347 4.48 -19.06 -6.76
C SER A 347 3.65 -19.30 -8.01
N TYR A 348 3.63 -18.31 -8.89
CA TYR A 348 2.81 -18.34 -10.10
C TYR A 348 3.69 -18.20 -11.33
N TYR A 349 3.34 -18.88 -12.42
CA TYR A 349 3.83 -18.52 -13.75
C TYR A 349 2.98 -17.39 -14.30
N ILE A 350 3.66 -16.36 -14.77
CA ILE A 350 3.07 -15.20 -15.44
C ILE A 350 3.87 -14.97 -16.72
N CYS A 351 3.19 -14.59 -17.79
CA CYS A 351 3.85 -14.13 -19.01
C CYS A 351 3.86 -12.62 -19.07
N PHE A 352 5.05 -12.05 -19.23
CA PHE A 352 5.24 -10.67 -19.66
C PHE A 352 5.41 -10.63 -21.17
N ASP A 353 4.77 -9.70 -21.85
CA ASP A 353 5.12 -9.38 -23.23
C ASP A 353 5.47 -7.90 -23.32
N PHE A 354 6.73 -7.65 -23.65
CA PHE A 354 7.30 -6.31 -23.71
C PHE A 354 7.35 -5.81 -25.16
N LYS A 355 7.10 -4.53 -25.35
CA LYS A 355 7.56 -3.83 -26.56
C LYS A 355 8.99 -3.35 -26.35
N ASP A 356 9.69 -3.13 -27.46
CA ASP A 356 11.02 -2.55 -27.42
C ASP A 356 10.98 -1.23 -26.67
N ARG A 357 11.99 -1.03 -25.81
CA ARG A 357 12.14 0.19 -25.03
C ARG A 357 12.24 1.37 -25.99
N HIS A 358 11.58 2.46 -25.61
CA HIS A 358 11.64 3.72 -26.31
C HIS A 358 11.83 4.86 -25.33
N HIS A 359 12.83 5.71 -25.53
CA HIS A 359 13.19 6.77 -24.58
C HIS A 359 13.30 6.23 -23.13
N ASN A 360 12.51 6.81 -22.22
CA ASN A 360 12.39 6.39 -20.81
C ASN A 360 11.15 5.55 -20.55
N ILE A 361 10.59 4.92 -21.58
CA ILE A 361 9.32 4.22 -21.54
C ILE A 361 9.52 2.76 -21.94
N LEU A 362 9.00 1.87 -21.09
CA LEU A 362 8.88 0.45 -21.38
C LEU A 362 7.40 0.07 -21.32
N ARG A 363 6.88 -0.44 -22.44
CA ARG A 363 5.49 -0.86 -22.55
C ARG A 363 5.40 -2.37 -22.40
N TYR A 364 4.46 -2.84 -21.59
CA TYR A 364 4.32 -4.26 -21.29
C TYR A 364 2.87 -4.67 -21.07
N ARG A 365 2.61 -5.96 -21.25
CA ARG A 365 1.37 -6.61 -20.82
C ARG A 365 1.70 -7.81 -19.96
N LYS A 366 0.78 -8.12 -19.04
CA LYS A 366 0.89 -9.25 -18.12
C LYS A 366 -0.27 -10.21 -18.32
N SER A 367 0.00 -11.51 -18.35
CA SER A 367 -1.03 -12.53 -18.39
C SER A 367 -1.70 -12.70 -17.02
N LYS A 368 -2.77 -13.51 -16.98
CA LYS A 368 -3.27 -14.10 -15.75
C LYS A 368 -2.17 -14.94 -15.06
N SER A 369 -2.29 -15.07 -13.74
CA SER A 369 -1.40 -15.88 -12.90
C SER A 369 -1.83 -17.34 -12.89
N PHE A 370 -0.90 -18.25 -13.19
CA PHE A 370 -1.12 -19.70 -13.16
C PHE A 370 -0.29 -20.32 -12.05
N MET A 371 -0.86 -21.18 -11.21
CA MET A 371 -0.12 -21.77 -10.08
C MET A 371 1.03 -22.66 -10.57
N SER A 372 2.25 -22.40 -10.13
CA SER A 372 3.46 -23.09 -10.62
C SER A 372 3.46 -24.60 -10.35
N ASN A 373 2.97 -25.03 -9.18
CA ASN A 373 2.94 -26.44 -8.77
C ASN A 373 2.15 -27.35 -9.72
N VAL A 374 1.17 -26.81 -10.46
CA VAL A 374 0.40 -27.54 -11.48
C VAL A 374 1.28 -27.86 -12.70
N TYR A 375 2.24 -26.98 -13.00
CA TYR A 375 3.11 -27.08 -14.17
C TYR A 375 4.44 -27.80 -13.85
N ASP A 376 4.95 -27.67 -12.63
CA ASP A 376 6.24 -28.24 -12.21
C ASP A 376 6.25 -29.80 -12.24
N ASN A 377 5.08 -30.44 -12.12
CA ASN A 377 4.94 -31.91 -12.04
C ASN A 377 4.70 -32.64 -13.37
N LEU A 378 4.70 -31.94 -14.51
CA LEU A 378 4.33 -32.52 -15.80
C LEU A 378 5.44 -32.36 -16.85
N SER A 379 6.28 -33.38 -17.02
CA SER A 379 7.33 -33.49 -18.06
C SER A 379 6.83 -33.46 -19.52
N LYS A 380 5.57 -33.06 -19.77
CA LYS A 380 4.92 -33.05 -21.09
C LYS A 380 4.23 -31.71 -21.44
N ARG A 381 4.25 -30.70 -20.57
CA ARG A 381 3.69 -29.39 -20.87
C ARG A 381 4.79 -28.34 -20.87
N ASP A 382 4.81 -27.53 -21.92
CA ASP A 382 5.63 -26.33 -21.94
C ASP A 382 4.79 -25.16 -21.38
N PRO A 383 5.12 -24.66 -20.17
CA PRO A 383 4.37 -23.58 -19.54
C PRO A 383 4.39 -22.29 -20.37
N LEU A 384 5.41 -22.08 -21.21
CA LEU A 384 5.50 -20.89 -22.06
C LEU A 384 4.29 -20.81 -23.00
N TYR A 385 3.93 -21.91 -23.67
CA TYR A 385 2.84 -21.88 -24.67
C TYR A 385 1.46 -21.69 -24.06
N GLU A 386 1.18 -22.29 -22.89
CA GLU A 386 -0.12 -22.15 -22.23
C GLU A 386 -0.26 -20.77 -21.55
N VAL A 387 0.76 -20.35 -20.79
CA VAL A 387 0.74 -19.12 -20.00
C VAL A 387 0.86 -17.88 -20.90
N CYS A 388 1.71 -17.92 -21.93
CA CYS A 388 1.86 -16.82 -22.90
C CYS A 388 0.87 -16.87 -24.07
N SER A 389 -0.15 -17.75 -24.01
CA SER A 389 -1.20 -17.74 -25.02
C SER A 389 -1.97 -16.42 -25.02
N TRP A 390 -2.48 -15.99 -26.18
CA TRP A 390 -3.24 -14.75 -26.31
C TRP A 390 -4.43 -14.67 -25.34
N ILE A 391 -5.10 -15.80 -25.11
CA ILE A 391 -6.29 -15.91 -24.25
C ILE A 391 -5.94 -15.61 -22.78
N SER A 392 -4.69 -15.88 -22.38
CA SER A 392 -4.20 -15.63 -21.03
C SER A 392 -4.04 -14.14 -20.70
N PHE A 393 -3.97 -13.25 -21.70
CA PHE A 393 -3.84 -11.80 -21.51
C PHE A 393 -5.18 -11.06 -21.29
N GLY A 394 -6.29 -11.79 -21.19
CA GLY A 394 -7.62 -11.19 -21.18
C GLY A 394 -8.09 -10.97 -22.61
N ASN A 395 -9.17 -11.64 -23.00
CA ASN A 395 -9.68 -11.65 -24.37
C ASN A 395 -10.50 -10.38 -24.68
N ASP A 396 -10.02 -9.22 -24.22
CA ASP A 396 -10.71 -7.95 -24.37
C ASP A 396 -10.40 -7.36 -25.75
N ALA A 397 -11.45 -6.99 -26.48
CA ALA A 397 -11.31 -6.43 -27.83
C ALA A 397 -10.55 -5.10 -27.84
N ASN A 398 -10.69 -4.33 -26.75
CA ASN A 398 -9.93 -3.12 -26.53
C ASN A 398 -8.85 -3.45 -25.49
N TRP A 399 -7.61 -3.64 -25.94
CA TRP A 399 -6.47 -3.98 -25.09
C TRP A 399 -5.40 -2.89 -25.23
N LYS A 400 -4.75 -2.49 -24.14
CA LYS A 400 -3.74 -1.41 -24.11
C LYS A 400 -2.54 -1.85 -23.28
N TYR A 401 -1.33 -1.50 -23.71
CA TYR A 401 -0.13 -1.78 -22.92
C TYR A 401 -0.09 -0.95 -21.63
N GLN A 402 0.39 -1.57 -20.56
CA GLN A 402 0.79 -0.87 -19.34
C GLN A 402 2.17 -0.25 -19.55
N VAL A 403 2.47 0.80 -18.78
CA VAL A 403 3.68 1.60 -18.97
C VAL A 403 4.52 1.60 -17.70
N LEU A 404 5.81 1.35 -17.87
CA LEU A 404 6.87 1.63 -16.91
C LEU A 404 7.62 2.88 -17.38
N ALA A 405 7.73 3.87 -16.51
CA ALA A 405 8.50 5.09 -16.75
C ALA A 405 9.81 5.05 -15.94
N LEU A 406 10.95 5.35 -16.56
CA LEU A 406 12.25 5.34 -15.88
C LEU A 406 12.29 6.43 -14.79
N ASP A 407 12.84 6.11 -13.62
CA ASP A 407 12.96 7.05 -12.49
C ASP A 407 14.42 7.19 -12.03
N PRO A 408 15.03 8.39 -12.09
CA PRO A 408 14.52 9.60 -12.74
C PRO A 408 14.57 9.49 -14.28
N PRO A 409 13.67 10.14 -15.02
CA PRO A 409 13.67 10.10 -16.48
C PRO A 409 14.75 10.99 -17.08
N ALA A 410 15.44 10.52 -18.12
CA ALA A 410 16.35 11.37 -18.89
C ALA A 410 15.55 12.38 -19.73
N PRO A 411 15.90 13.68 -19.76
CA PRO A 411 15.16 14.66 -20.55
C PRO A 411 15.27 14.35 -22.05
N ILE A 412 14.13 14.21 -22.71
CA ILE A 412 14.02 14.02 -24.17
C ILE A 412 13.32 15.20 -24.80
N GLU A 413 13.46 15.36 -26.12
CA GLU A 413 12.71 16.39 -26.83
C GLU A 413 11.20 16.11 -26.80
N CYS A 414 10.42 17.17 -26.63
CA CYS A 414 8.98 17.09 -26.64
C CYS A 414 8.44 16.82 -28.06
N PRO A 415 7.30 16.11 -28.19
CA PRO A 415 6.73 15.73 -29.49
C PRO A 415 6.25 16.94 -30.29
N PHE A 416 5.96 18.06 -29.63
CA PHE A 416 5.66 19.31 -30.31
C PHE A 416 6.43 20.48 -29.69
N THR A 417 6.75 21.47 -30.51
CA THR A 417 7.41 22.72 -30.10
C THR A 417 6.59 23.91 -30.56
N GLY A 418 6.84 25.09 -29.99
CA GLY A 418 6.15 26.32 -30.34
C GLY A 418 5.73 27.13 -29.11
N MET A 419 5.19 28.31 -29.40
CA MET A 419 4.66 29.23 -28.41
C MET A 419 3.14 29.31 -28.56
N TRP A 420 2.41 28.96 -27.51
CA TRP A 420 0.97 28.78 -27.57
C TRP A 420 0.27 29.58 -26.47
N THR A 421 -0.93 30.04 -26.78
CA THR A 421 -1.92 30.43 -25.78
C THR A 421 -2.82 29.25 -25.48
N PHE A 422 -3.27 29.11 -24.23
CA PHE A 422 -4.05 27.92 -23.86
C PHE A 422 -5.38 28.21 -23.18
N LYS A 423 -6.43 27.51 -23.63
CA LYS A 423 -7.72 27.45 -22.95
C LYS A 423 -7.82 26.10 -22.24
N GLN A 424 -8.36 26.09 -21.02
CA GLN A 424 -8.48 24.87 -20.23
C GLN A 424 -9.92 24.62 -19.79
N VAL A 425 -10.31 23.35 -19.83
CA VAL A 425 -11.62 22.85 -19.39
C VAL A 425 -11.38 21.57 -18.60
N GLY A 426 -12.00 21.40 -17.44
CA GLY A 426 -11.79 20.22 -16.62
C GLY A 426 -12.33 20.38 -15.21
N GLN A 427 -11.91 19.50 -14.31
CA GLN A 427 -12.28 19.57 -12.90
C GLN A 427 -11.63 20.77 -12.22
N SER A 428 -12.35 21.43 -11.31
CA SER A 428 -11.88 22.66 -10.64
C SER A 428 -10.52 22.52 -9.96
N ASN A 429 -10.23 21.35 -9.39
CA ASN A 429 -8.99 21.07 -8.67
C ASN A 429 -7.82 20.66 -9.58
N SER A 430 -8.11 20.33 -10.84
CA SER A 430 -7.14 19.87 -11.83
C SER A 430 -6.71 20.98 -12.78
N LEU A 431 -7.42 22.11 -12.80
CA LEU A 431 -7.05 23.27 -13.62
C LEU A 431 -5.67 23.78 -13.23
N ILE A 432 -4.89 24.20 -14.23
CA ILE A 432 -3.62 24.90 -14.05
C ILE A 432 -3.91 26.24 -13.39
N GLN A 433 -3.35 26.43 -12.21
CA GLN A 433 -3.46 27.65 -11.39
C GLN A 433 -2.07 28.24 -11.19
N THR A 434 -2.00 29.54 -10.93
CA THR A 434 -0.73 30.20 -10.63
C THR A 434 -0.06 29.56 -9.42
N ARG A 435 1.22 29.18 -9.56
CA ARG A 435 1.96 28.43 -8.55
C ARG A 435 3.34 29.05 -8.35
N ILE A 436 3.72 29.26 -7.11
CA ILE A 436 5.09 29.68 -6.76
C ILE A 436 5.93 28.44 -6.46
N ARG A 437 6.97 28.21 -7.26
CA ARG A 437 7.93 27.11 -7.09
C ARG A 437 8.91 27.42 -5.95
N GLY A 438 9.21 26.43 -5.11
CA GLY A 438 10.22 26.57 -4.04
C GLY A 438 9.85 27.49 -2.86
N GLY A 439 8.61 27.98 -2.78
CA GLY A 439 8.13 28.81 -1.67
C GLY A 439 8.38 30.31 -1.90
N ILE A 440 9.45 30.86 -1.32
CA ILE A 440 9.76 32.30 -1.43
C ILE A 440 10.46 32.53 -2.77
N THR A 441 9.87 33.33 -3.65
CA THR A 441 10.52 33.75 -4.89
C THR A 441 11.79 34.56 -4.56
N PRO A 442 12.89 34.42 -5.32
CA PRO A 442 14.11 35.19 -5.09
C PRO A 442 13.91 36.71 -5.14
N GLN A 443 12.85 37.17 -5.80
CA GLN A 443 12.32 38.53 -5.78
C GLN A 443 10.79 38.46 -5.71
N PRO A 444 10.10 39.40 -5.04
CA PRO A 444 8.63 39.40 -5.01
C PRO A 444 8.09 39.42 -6.45
N ARG A 445 7.06 38.61 -6.76
CA ARG A 445 6.30 38.82 -8.00
C ARG A 445 5.80 40.26 -7.96
N ASP A 446 6.22 41.08 -8.91
CA ASP A 446 5.97 42.51 -8.93
C ASP A 446 4.49 42.78 -9.22
N HIS A 447 3.66 42.62 -8.18
CA HIS A 447 2.39 43.32 -8.04
C HIS A 447 2.58 44.62 -7.23
N GLY A 448 3.82 45.14 -7.18
CA GLY A 448 4.15 46.43 -6.60
C GLY A 448 3.52 47.58 -7.38
N TRP A 449 3.26 48.70 -6.69
CA TRP A 449 2.42 49.84 -7.12
C TRP A 449 2.76 50.53 -8.45
N TYR A 450 3.84 50.15 -9.14
CA TYR A 450 4.40 50.89 -10.29
C TYR A 450 4.36 50.14 -11.63
N ILE A 451 4.16 48.81 -11.68
CA ILE A 451 4.05 48.05 -12.94
C ILE A 451 3.05 46.89 -12.79
N THR A 452 1.76 47.20 -12.90
CA THR A 452 0.71 46.19 -13.04
C THR A 452 0.42 45.96 -14.52
N CYS A 453 0.46 44.70 -14.97
CA CYS A 453 0.01 44.33 -16.31
C CYS A 453 -1.45 44.75 -16.50
N ASP A 454 -1.78 45.44 -17.60
CA ASP A 454 -3.18 45.70 -17.93
C ASP A 454 -3.87 44.34 -18.19
N PRO A 455 -5.02 44.05 -17.54
CA PRO A 455 -5.77 42.80 -17.71
C PRO A 455 -6.04 42.43 -19.17
N LYS A 456 -6.07 43.41 -20.08
CA LYS A 456 -6.23 43.17 -21.53
C LYS A 456 -5.06 42.39 -22.15
N TYR A 457 -3.86 42.49 -21.59
CA TYR A 457 -2.64 41.81 -22.08
C TYR A 457 -2.25 40.60 -21.24
N MET A 458 -3.10 40.21 -20.30
CA MET A 458 -2.91 39.05 -19.45
C MET A 458 -3.42 37.81 -20.20
N VAL A 459 -2.49 36.90 -20.52
CA VAL A 459 -2.78 35.71 -21.33
C VAL A 459 -2.21 34.47 -20.67
N SER A 460 -2.85 33.33 -20.87
CA SER A 460 -2.27 32.03 -20.51
C SER A 460 -1.28 31.62 -21.58
N GLN A 461 -0.11 31.15 -21.17
CA GLN A 461 1.01 30.86 -22.07
C GLN A 461 1.55 29.45 -21.86
N TRP A 462 1.85 28.78 -22.98
CA TRP A 462 2.49 27.48 -23.01
C TRP A 462 3.66 27.53 -23.98
N THR A 463 4.88 27.31 -23.50
CA THR A 463 6.09 27.51 -24.31
C THR A 463 6.98 26.28 -24.34
N ILE A 464 7.48 25.97 -25.54
CA ILE A 464 8.41 24.88 -25.83
C ILE A 464 9.35 25.37 -26.94
N CYS A 465 10.43 26.05 -26.56
CA CYS A 465 11.27 26.79 -27.50
C CYS A 465 12.74 26.34 -27.44
N LYS A 466 13.53 26.80 -28.41
CA LYS A 466 14.85 26.29 -28.82
C LYS A 466 15.91 26.16 -27.71
N ASP A 467 15.84 26.98 -26.67
CA ASP A 467 16.78 26.92 -25.55
C ASP A 467 16.53 25.71 -24.62
N ASP A 468 15.29 25.20 -24.58
CA ASP A 468 14.90 24.01 -23.81
C ASP A 468 13.69 23.28 -24.44
N THR A 469 13.92 22.58 -25.56
CA THR A 469 12.87 21.78 -26.24
C THR A 469 12.52 20.49 -25.49
N LYS A 470 13.11 20.27 -24.31
CA LYS A 470 12.93 19.05 -23.50
C LYS A 470 11.96 19.24 -22.35
N ALA A 471 11.55 20.47 -22.10
CA ALA A 471 10.56 20.83 -21.10
C ALA A 471 9.45 21.67 -21.71
N MET A 472 8.26 21.54 -21.14
CA MET A 472 7.09 22.31 -21.50
C MET A 472 6.78 23.23 -20.32
N LEU A 473 6.82 24.53 -20.57
CA LEU A 473 6.58 25.56 -19.57
C LEU A 473 5.14 26.02 -19.69
N ALA A 474 4.41 26.02 -18.57
CA ALA A 474 3.02 26.42 -18.54
C ALA A 474 2.78 27.51 -17.50
N ASP A 475 2.22 28.63 -17.96
CA ASP A 475 1.91 29.80 -17.17
C ASP A 475 0.44 30.16 -17.27
N ARG A 476 -0.25 30.18 -16.13
CA ARG A 476 -1.68 30.51 -16.13
C ARG A 476 -1.90 31.98 -16.47
N GLU A 477 -1.00 32.83 -15.99
CA GLU A 477 -1.09 34.28 -16.07
C GLU A 477 0.27 34.84 -16.50
N TYR A 478 0.41 35.12 -17.79
CA TYR A 478 1.59 35.73 -18.38
C TYR A 478 1.26 37.14 -18.90
N CYS A 479 2.11 38.10 -18.57
CA CYS A 479 1.95 39.47 -19.05
C CYS A 479 2.60 39.66 -20.42
N ARG A 480 1.77 39.85 -21.46
CA ARG A 480 2.28 40.12 -22.83
C ARG A 480 2.75 41.57 -23.03
N GLN A 481 2.45 42.46 -22.08
CA GLN A 481 2.78 43.87 -22.18
C GLN A 481 4.29 44.11 -22.04
N SER A 482 4.83 44.98 -22.88
CA SER A 482 6.20 45.49 -22.75
C SER A 482 6.23 46.82 -22.00
N ASP A 483 7.34 47.09 -21.34
CA ASP A 483 7.65 48.38 -20.74
C ASP A 483 7.88 49.45 -21.85
N PRO A 484 7.97 50.74 -21.49
CA PRO A 484 8.27 51.81 -22.44
C PRO A 484 9.64 51.67 -23.14
N TYR A 485 10.54 50.83 -22.63
CA TYR A 485 11.85 50.54 -23.19
C TYR A 485 11.84 49.33 -24.14
N GLY A 486 10.69 48.67 -24.34
CA GLY A 486 10.53 47.49 -25.19
C GLY A 486 10.87 46.16 -24.51
N THR A 487 11.18 46.17 -23.22
CA THR A 487 11.45 44.98 -22.41
C THR A 487 10.12 44.36 -21.94
N PRO A 488 9.94 43.02 -21.97
CA PRO A 488 8.74 42.41 -21.40
C PRO A 488 8.62 42.76 -19.90
N ILE A 489 7.44 43.10 -19.42
CA ILE A 489 7.25 43.42 -17.98
C ILE A 489 7.53 42.19 -17.07
N GLY A 490 7.45 40.98 -17.62
CA GLY A 490 7.66 39.70 -16.93
C GLY A 490 9.00 39.00 -17.17
N VAL A 491 10.10 39.70 -17.52
CA VAL A 491 11.41 39.05 -17.83
C VAL A 491 11.93 38.13 -16.72
N TYR A 492 11.48 38.31 -15.48
CA TYR A 492 11.93 37.57 -14.31
C TYR A 492 10.89 36.59 -13.74
N GLU A 493 9.75 36.41 -14.41
CA GLU A 493 8.71 35.48 -13.95
C GLU A 493 9.13 34.04 -14.24
N GLN A 494 9.18 33.22 -13.19
CA GLN A 494 9.40 31.78 -13.32
C GLN A 494 8.09 31.10 -13.72
N ALA A 495 8.20 30.13 -14.63
CA ALA A 495 7.06 29.34 -15.07
C ALA A 495 6.33 28.67 -13.90
N ASP A 496 5.00 28.69 -13.90
CA ASP A 496 4.16 28.08 -12.85
C ASP A 496 4.38 26.55 -12.78
N TYR A 497 4.45 25.89 -13.95
CA TYR A 497 4.73 24.46 -14.08
C TYR A 497 5.82 24.21 -15.11
N ILE A 498 6.71 23.25 -14.81
CA ILE A 498 7.72 22.74 -15.72
C ILE A 498 7.49 21.25 -15.90
N TYR A 499 6.95 20.88 -17.06
CA TYR A 499 6.73 19.49 -17.43
C TYR A 499 7.89 19.00 -18.29
N GLN A 500 8.80 18.22 -17.71
CA GLN A 500 9.89 17.60 -18.47
C GLN A 500 9.35 16.45 -19.32
N CYS A 501 9.63 16.42 -20.62
CA CYS A 501 9.21 15.34 -21.48
C CYS A 501 10.01 14.06 -21.16
N ALA A 502 9.30 12.94 -20.90
CA ALA A 502 9.91 11.66 -20.55
C ALA A 502 9.83 10.63 -21.70
N GLY A 503 8.74 10.64 -22.46
CA GLY A 503 8.55 9.76 -23.62
C GLY A 503 7.19 9.94 -24.29
N TYR A 504 7.10 9.60 -25.57
CA TYR A 504 5.86 9.68 -26.34
C TYR A 504 5.79 8.54 -27.36
N TRP A 505 4.58 8.08 -27.67
CA TRP A 505 4.35 7.00 -28.63
C TRP A 505 2.94 7.05 -29.20
N ARG A 506 2.71 6.38 -30.32
CA ARG A 506 1.37 6.15 -30.87
C ARG A 506 0.90 4.73 -30.62
N GLU A 507 -0.35 4.59 -30.19
CA GLU A 507 -1.04 3.32 -29.97
C GLU A 507 -2.52 3.47 -30.33
N ASP A 508 -3.05 2.52 -31.10
CA ASP A 508 -4.45 2.50 -31.57
C ASP A 508 -4.95 3.82 -32.16
N SER A 509 -4.12 4.42 -33.03
CA SER A 509 -4.31 5.71 -33.71
C SER A 509 -4.25 6.95 -32.81
N ARG A 510 -4.03 6.81 -31.50
CA ARG A 510 -3.89 7.90 -30.53
C ARG A 510 -2.43 8.12 -30.13
N SER A 511 -2.05 9.37 -29.89
CA SER A 511 -0.70 9.75 -29.50
C SER A 511 -0.66 10.06 -27.99
N TYR A 512 0.27 9.42 -27.30
CA TYR A 512 0.47 9.51 -25.86
C TYR A 512 1.79 10.18 -25.56
N LEU A 513 1.82 10.98 -24.50
CA LEU A 513 3.00 11.66 -23.98
C LEU A 513 3.02 11.50 -22.45
N ILE A 514 4.15 11.10 -21.90
CA ILE A 514 4.40 11.13 -20.46
C ILE A 514 5.36 12.27 -20.16
N THR A 515 4.98 13.10 -19.19
CA THR A 515 5.80 14.17 -18.65
C THR A 515 6.13 13.91 -17.19
N TYR A 516 7.22 14.49 -16.73
CA TYR A 516 7.71 14.44 -15.37
C TYR A 516 7.74 15.86 -14.77
N ASP A 517 6.98 16.06 -13.70
CA ASP A 517 7.02 17.25 -12.85
C ASP A 517 7.78 16.90 -11.58
N ARG A 518 8.95 17.53 -11.40
CA ARG A 518 9.81 17.31 -10.23
C ARG A 518 9.24 17.92 -8.96
N ASP A 519 8.40 18.95 -9.09
CA ASP A 519 7.91 19.72 -7.95
C ASP A 519 6.56 19.22 -7.43
N ASP A 520 5.88 18.32 -8.14
CA ASP A 520 4.65 17.69 -7.66
C ASP A 520 4.98 16.70 -6.53
N PRO A 521 4.46 16.88 -5.29
CA PRO A 521 4.79 16.01 -4.17
C PRO A 521 4.01 14.68 -4.17
N TYR A 522 2.96 14.54 -4.99
CA TYR A 522 2.08 13.37 -4.98
C TYR A 522 2.29 12.48 -6.21
N ILE A 523 2.32 13.08 -7.41
CA ILE A 523 2.36 12.35 -8.67
C ILE A 523 3.30 13.06 -9.63
N ASN A 524 4.56 12.60 -9.67
CA ASN A 524 5.60 13.19 -10.51
C ASN A 524 5.36 12.94 -12.00
N PHE A 525 4.75 11.81 -12.38
CA PHE A 525 4.48 11.49 -13.78
C PHE A 525 3.04 11.81 -14.19
N LYS A 526 2.86 12.56 -15.28
CA LYS A 526 1.55 12.84 -15.87
C LYS A 526 1.46 12.20 -17.24
N CYS A 527 0.33 11.57 -17.55
CA CYS A 527 0.06 11.16 -18.92
C CYS A 527 -0.85 12.15 -19.65
N TRP A 528 -0.51 12.38 -20.91
CA TRP A 528 -1.22 13.22 -21.84
C TRP A 528 -1.59 12.44 -23.09
N VAL A 529 -2.79 12.67 -23.60
CA VAL A 529 -3.21 12.29 -24.95
C VAL A 529 -3.24 13.56 -25.79
N TYR A 530 -2.45 13.60 -26.86
CA TYR A 530 -2.30 14.80 -27.67
C TYR A 530 -2.66 14.53 -29.12
N GLU A 531 -3.19 15.55 -29.78
CA GLU A 531 -3.60 15.47 -31.18
C GLU A 531 -3.54 16.86 -31.82
N ARG A 532 -2.98 16.92 -33.03
CA ARG A 532 -3.03 18.14 -33.84
C ARG A 532 -4.37 18.19 -34.57
N ILE A 533 -5.14 19.26 -34.34
CA ILE A 533 -6.45 19.46 -34.95
C ILE A 533 -6.33 20.32 -36.21
N ASP A 534 -5.48 21.35 -36.17
CA ASP A 534 -5.23 22.26 -37.28
C ASP A 534 -3.72 22.61 -37.34
N TYR A 535 -3.32 23.43 -38.30
CA TYR A 535 -1.93 23.87 -38.43
C TYR A 535 -1.45 24.66 -37.21
N ASP A 536 -2.33 25.46 -36.62
CA ASP A 536 -2.10 26.37 -35.49
C ASP A 536 -2.73 25.89 -34.18
N LYS A 537 -3.30 24.67 -34.14
CA LYS A 537 -4.07 24.16 -32.98
C LYS A 537 -3.73 22.73 -32.58
N ILE A 538 -3.47 22.55 -31.29
CA ILE A 538 -3.17 21.25 -30.66
C ILE A 538 -4.08 21.06 -29.44
N TYR A 539 -4.70 19.88 -29.34
CA TYR A 539 -5.44 19.48 -28.14
C TYR A 539 -4.61 18.54 -27.29
N LEU A 540 -4.67 18.75 -25.98
CA LEU A 540 -4.03 17.96 -24.94
C LEU A 540 -5.08 17.56 -23.91
N SER A 541 -5.16 16.27 -23.60
CA SER A 541 -5.95 15.77 -22.48
C SER A 541 -5.02 15.14 -21.46
N ARG A 542 -5.06 15.60 -20.22
CA ARG A 542 -4.33 15.02 -19.10
C ARG A 542 -5.17 13.96 -18.39
N SER A 543 -4.51 12.88 -17.99
CA SER A 543 -5.12 11.84 -17.16
C SER A 543 -5.22 12.26 -15.69
N ALA A 544 -6.23 11.74 -14.99
CA ALA A 544 -6.41 11.97 -13.55
C ALA A 544 -5.27 11.41 -12.67
N GLY A 545 -4.49 10.46 -13.20
CA GLY A 545 -3.30 9.89 -12.54
C GLY A 545 -2.10 9.88 -13.47
N SER A 546 -1.09 9.08 -13.13
CA SER A 546 0.09 8.86 -13.97
C SER A 546 -0.17 7.93 -15.17
N PHE A 547 -1.25 7.14 -15.11
CA PHE A 547 -1.67 6.26 -16.19
C PHE A 547 -2.72 6.92 -17.09
N CYS A 548 -2.53 6.77 -18.40
CA CYS A 548 -3.44 7.28 -19.42
C CYS A 548 -4.73 6.45 -19.44
N GLY A 549 -5.89 7.09 -19.31
CA GLY A 549 -7.19 6.43 -19.31
C GLY A 549 -7.42 5.54 -20.54
N PHE A 550 -8.22 4.50 -20.36
CA PHE A 550 -8.51 3.53 -21.42
C PHE A 550 -9.33 4.16 -22.56
N ASN A 551 -10.41 4.87 -22.20
CA ASN A 551 -11.28 5.57 -23.13
C ASN A 551 -10.86 7.03 -23.40
N GLN A 552 -9.73 7.46 -22.82
CA GLN A 552 -9.26 8.84 -22.93
C GLN A 552 -8.90 9.19 -24.38
N THR A 553 -9.39 10.35 -24.82
CA THR A 553 -9.07 10.99 -26.10
C THR A 553 -8.44 12.36 -25.87
N SER A 554 -7.92 13.00 -26.92
CA SER A 554 -7.40 14.38 -26.88
C SER A 554 -8.42 15.42 -26.40
N GLN A 555 -9.72 15.12 -26.51
CA GLN A 555 -10.82 15.99 -26.12
C GLN A 555 -11.45 15.65 -24.76
N SER A 556 -11.02 14.56 -24.13
CA SER A 556 -11.57 14.13 -22.85
C SER A 556 -11.13 15.06 -21.72
N TYR A 557 -12.07 15.44 -20.84
CA TYR A 557 -11.81 16.27 -19.64
C TYR A 557 -12.50 15.73 -18.39
N GLU A 558 -13.33 14.69 -18.51
CA GLU A 558 -14.10 14.11 -17.41
C GLU A 558 -13.44 12.86 -16.83
N ALA A 559 -13.58 12.67 -15.52
CA ALA A 559 -13.04 11.49 -14.83
C ALA A 559 -13.66 10.17 -15.33
N LYS A 560 -14.88 10.21 -15.90
CA LYS A 560 -15.52 9.05 -16.52
C LYS A 560 -14.67 8.46 -17.65
N ASP A 561 -13.97 9.31 -18.39
CA ASP A 561 -13.09 8.90 -19.49
C ASP A 561 -11.66 8.60 -19.00
N GLY A 562 -11.37 8.79 -17.71
CA GLY A 562 -10.04 8.70 -17.12
C GLY A 562 -9.20 9.98 -17.31
N ALA A 563 -9.81 11.08 -17.74
CA ALA A 563 -9.18 12.39 -17.88
C ALA A 563 -9.56 13.33 -16.73
N ASP A 564 -8.77 14.38 -16.51
CA ASP A 564 -9.09 15.42 -15.52
C ASP A 564 -9.05 16.85 -16.07
N LEU A 565 -8.29 17.05 -17.15
CA LEU A 565 -8.03 18.34 -17.75
C LEU A 565 -7.90 18.20 -19.27
N LYS A 566 -8.59 19.06 -20.01
CA LYS A 566 -8.36 19.32 -21.43
C LYS A 566 -7.75 20.71 -21.59
N ILE A 567 -6.74 20.79 -22.43
CA ILE A 567 -6.07 22.03 -22.84
C ILE A 567 -6.17 22.13 -24.36
N GLU A 568 -6.65 23.28 -24.82
CA GLU A 568 -6.63 23.69 -26.22
C GLU A 568 -5.52 24.72 -26.39
N LEU A 569 -4.50 24.37 -27.17
CA LEU A 569 -3.39 25.22 -27.54
C LEU A 569 -3.67 25.89 -28.89
N GLU A 570 -3.49 27.20 -28.95
CA GLU A 570 -3.62 28.05 -30.14
C GLU A 570 -2.33 28.86 -30.30
N GLU A 571 -1.74 28.83 -31.49
CA GLU A 571 -0.46 29.48 -31.79
C GLU A 571 -0.46 30.96 -31.38
N ALA A 572 0.63 31.39 -30.73
CA ALA A 572 0.75 32.73 -30.19
C ALA A 572 2.14 33.37 -30.39
N GLU A 573 2.95 32.81 -31.28
CA GLU A 573 4.28 33.34 -31.62
C GLU A 573 4.19 34.79 -32.12
N ARG A 574 5.10 35.67 -31.67
CA ARG A 574 5.22 37.04 -32.20
C ARG A 574 6.20 37.06 -33.37
N ILE A 575 6.09 38.09 -34.20
CA ILE A 575 6.95 38.31 -35.39
C ILE A 575 8.46 38.24 -35.08
N HIS A 576 8.87 38.51 -33.84
CA HIS A 576 10.27 38.54 -33.41
C HIS A 576 10.65 37.44 -32.41
N ASP A 577 9.73 36.53 -32.08
CA ASP A 577 10.07 35.34 -31.30
C ASP A 577 10.67 34.29 -32.26
N ASP A 578 11.66 33.49 -31.81
CA ASP A 578 12.26 32.39 -32.59
C ASP A 578 11.87 31.06 -31.94
N CYS A 579 10.64 30.60 -32.19
CA CYS A 579 10.08 29.39 -31.60
C CYS A 579 9.27 28.58 -32.63
N PRO A 580 9.95 27.92 -33.58
CA PRO A 580 9.29 27.21 -34.67
C PRO A 580 8.42 26.06 -34.18
N ILE A 581 7.27 25.88 -34.85
CA ILE A 581 6.35 24.77 -34.58
C ILE A 581 6.89 23.47 -35.19
N ARG A 582 7.09 22.47 -34.33
CA ARG A 582 7.35 21.08 -34.70
C ARG A 582 6.23 20.21 -34.17
N TYR A 583 5.92 19.13 -34.87
CA TYR A 583 4.93 18.14 -34.41
C TYR A 583 5.32 16.74 -34.89
N ASP A 584 5.43 15.82 -33.94
CA ASP A 584 5.61 14.39 -34.12
C ASP A 584 4.40 13.70 -33.46
N ASP A 585 3.78 12.77 -34.18
CA ASP A 585 2.63 12.00 -33.68
C ASP A 585 3.03 10.69 -33.01
N GLY A 586 4.32 10.36 -32.95
CA GLY A 586 4.86 9.17 -32.31
C GLY A 586 4.59 7.88 -33.08
N ARG A 587 4.34 7.92 -34.40
CA ARG A 587 4.20 6.70 -35.25
C ARG A 587 5.47 5.86 -35.30
N ASN A 588 6.60 6.50 -35.53
CA ASN A 588 7.91 5.86 -35.44
C ASN A 588 8.82 6.61 -34.46
N PRO A 589 8.66 6.34 -33.17
CA PRO A 589 9.45 6.97 -32.13
C PRO A 589 10.97 6.73 -32.21
N TRP A 590 11.44 5.78 -33.03
CA TRP A 590 12.85 5.41 -33.19
C TRP A 590 13.52 6.16 -34.35
N GLN A 591 12.74 6.84 -35.19
CA GLN A 591 13.28 7.80 -36.15
C GLN A 591 13.65 9.06 -35.40
N LEU A 592 14.88 9.53 -35.61
CA LEU A 592 15.25 10.88 -35.20
C LEU A 592 14.34 11.84 -35.96
N ILE A 593 13.80 12.83 -35.26
CA ILE A 593 13.02 13.88 -35.90
C ILE A 593 14.00 14.73 -36.70
N ASP A 594 14.18 14.38 -37.97
CA ASP A 594 14.84 15.27 -38.91
C ASP A 594 14.00 16.55 -39.02
N GLU A 595 14.67 17.70 -39.16
CA GLU A 595 14.00 18.95 -39.50
C GLU A 595 13.13 18.69 -40.74
N PHE A 596 11.81 18.70 -40.59
CA PHE A 596 10.91 18.73 -41.72
C PHE A 596 11.12 20.08 -42.43
N LEU A 597 12.12 20.14 -43.30
CA LEU A 597 12.24 21.18 -44.29
C LEU A 597 10.98 21.08 -45.14
N PHE A 598 10.10 22.08 -45.06
CA PHE A 598 9.11 22.30 -46.10
C PHE A 598 9.88 22.51 -47.40
N TYR A 599 10.00 21.46 -48.21
CA TYR A 599 10.21 21.65 -49.64
C TYR A 599 8.92 22.31 -50.15
N TYR A 600 8.88 23.64 -50.14
CA TYR A 600 8.12 24.33 -51.15
C TYR A 600 8.65 23.77 -52.48
N ALA A 601 7.88 22.91 -53.14
CA ALA A 601 8.10 22.66 -54.54
C ALA A 601 7.99 24.04 -55.20
N SER A 602 9.14 24.66 -55.45
CA SER A 602 9.20 25.87 -56.27
C SER A 602 8.42 25.56 -57.52
N GLY A 603 7.33 26.30 -57.75
CA GLY A 603 6.37 26.02 -58.80
C GLY A 603 7.10 25.65 -60.08
N SER A 604 7.01 24.38 -60.47
CA SER A 604 7.50 23.96 -61.77
C SER A 604 6.63 24.66 -62.78
N ILE A 605 7.21 25.66 -63.45
CA ILE A 605 6.60 26.29 -64.61
C ILE A 605 6.45 25.16 -65.63
N VAL A 606 5.23 24.65 -65.78
CA VAL A 606 4.88 23.70 -66.82
C VAL A 606 4.99 24.45 -68.14
N PHE A 607 6.11 24.33 -68.83
CA PHE A 607 6.19 24.71 -70.23
C PHE A 607 5.35 23.70 -71.02
N PRO A 608 4.26 24.12 -71.69
CA PRO A 608 3.49 23.19 -72.50
C PRO A 608 4.30 22.84 -73.75
N SER A 609 4.70 21.58 -73.85
CA SER A 609 5.43 21.02 -74.99
C SER A 609 4.49 20.80 -76.18
N TYR A 610 4.06 21.89 -76.83
CA TYR A 610 3.27 21.85 -78.08
C TYR A 610 4.04 21.27 -79.28
N TYR A 611 5.34 20.99 -79.15
CA TYR A 611 6.19 20.51 -80.25
C TYR A 611 6.15 18.99 -80.48
N LEU A 612 5.64 18.18 -79.55
CA LEU A 612 5.59 16.72 -79.75
C LEU A 612 4.38 16.24 -80.56
N ILE A 613 3.29 17.02 -80.63
CA ILE A 613 2.08 16.63 -81.35
C ILE A 613 2.22 16.84 -82.88
N ILE A 614 3.09 17.76 -83.32
CA ILE A 614 3.28 18.05 -84.75
C ILE A 614 4.15 16.98 -85.44
N SER A 615 5.04 16.28 -84.72
CA SER A 615 5.87 15.21 -85.32
C SER A 615 5.10 13.91 -85.58
N VAL A 616 4.00 13.67 -84.87
CA VAL A 616 3.17 12.46 -85.03
C VAL A 616 2.16 12.62 -86.17
N ILE A 617 1.75 13.84 -86.52
CA ILE A 617 0.80 14.08 -87.62
C ILE A 617 1.51 14.05 -89.00
N LEU A 618 2.80 14.37 -89.06
CA LEU A 618 3.61 14.35 -90.30
C LEU A 618 4.18 12.99 -90.69
N THR A 619 3.89 11.92 -89.94
CA THR A 619 4.28 10.54 -90.28
C THR A 619 3.11 9.67 -90.74
N VAL A 620 1.90 10.24 -90.84
CA VAL A 620 0.67 9.52 -91.25
C VAL A 620 0.00 10.13 -92.50
N PHE A 621 0.65 11.07 -93.20
CA PHE A 621 0.24 11.52 -94.54
C PHE A 621 1.41 11.49 -95.53
#